data_AF-A0A7Y5ESA1-F1
#
_entry.id   AF-A0A7Y5ESA1-F1
#
_cell.length_a   1.000
_cell.length_b   1.000
_cell.length_c   1.000
_cell.angle_alpha   90.00
_cell.angle_beta   90.00
_cell.angle_gamma   90.00
#
_symmetry.space_group_name_H-M   'P 1'
#
loop_
_entity.id
_entity.type
_entity.pdbx_description
1 polymer ?
#
loop_
_entity_poly.entity_id
_entity_poly.type
_entity_poly.pdbx_seq_one_letter_code
_entity_poly.pdbx_strand_id
1 'polypeptide(L)'
;MTARVRQRTITSAAGGYQHVPFTGLYHVGAREYDPRTARWLQRDPIGIASGDPNVYRYCLNDAVNLADPDGLSQGPSGPRQVTRVVIMAFIPYNQVYAPLTGRRFKGDGRGFNPYAKSYRMKLQFRFEPRSKGALPQAILEGCKTGVTMELDEAGQVIDKAQYNPSFKFGYTYVQSSGSLGFGNTYVSLAAKASNPLVKPSPAIMMLFTFIFDVRGNLIGLIGDHTKFPSFEAYEIVDDHITRKYVYDAVAEGTSVRHLIYGPEVSVIKKWPR
;
A
#
# COMPACT_ATOMS: atom_id res chain seq x y z
N MET A 1 -16.18 -58.63 9.48
CA MET A 1 -15.55 -58.09 8.25
C MET A 1 -15.65 -56.58 8.31
N THR A 2 -14.54 -55.89 8.58
CA THR A 2 -14.52 -54.42 8.74
C THR A 2 -13.97 -53.81 7.46
N ALA A 3 -14.81 -53.13 6.68
CA ALA A 3 -14.39 -52.46 5.46
C ALA A 3 -13.50 -51.25 5.81
N ARG A 4 -12.23 -51.30 5.43
CA ARG A 4 -11.34 -50.12 5.45
C ARG A 4 -11.85 -49.12 4.40
N VAL A 5 -12.39 -47.99 4.87
CA VAL A 5 -12.61 -46.81 4.03
C VAL A 5 -11.24 -46.31 3.56
N ARG A 6 -10.92 -46.50 2.27
CA ARG A 6 -9.72 -45.92 1.67
C ARG A 6 -9.87 -44.40 1.69
N GLN A 7 -8.91 -43.69 2.30
CA GLN A 7 -8.83 -42.24 2.22
C GLN A 7 -8.81 -41.79 0.75
N ARG A 8 -9.67 -40.82 0.42
CA ARG A 8 -9.80 -40.22 -0.91
C ARG A 8 -8.48 -39.57 -1.32
N THR A 9 -7.84 -40.08 -2.38
CA THR A 9 -6.69 -39.42 -2.99
C THR A 9 -7.19 -38.21 -3.77
N ILE A 10 -7.12 -37.04 -3.14
CA ILE A 10 -7.28 -35.75 -3.81
C ILE A 10 -5.90 -35.38 -4.36
N THR A 11 -5.76 -35.34 -5.68
CA THR A 11 -4.54 -34.85 -6.33
C THR A 11 -4.65 -33.34 -6.55
N SER A 12 -3.68 -32.56 -6.06
CA SER A 12 -3.63 -31.13 -6.36
C SER A 12 -3.22 -30.92 -7.82
N ALA A 13 -3.94 -30.01 -8.48
CA ALA A 13 -3.58 -29.42 -9.76
C ALA A 13 -3.08 -27.98 -9.53
N ALA A 14 -2.47 -27.39 -10.56
CA ALA A 14 -1.94 -26.03 -10.49
C ALA A 14 -3.03 -25.01 -10.08
N GLY A 15 -2.67 -24.01 -9.26
CA GLY A 15 -3.57 -22.91 -8.87
C GLY A 15 -4.51 -23.18 -7.69
N GLY A 16 -4.32 -24.27 -6.93
CA GLY A 16 -5.15 -24.61 -5.77
C GLY A 16 -6.37 -25.50 -6.08
N TYR A 17 -6.44 -26.02 -7.31
CA TYR A 17 -7.54 -26.83 -7.80
C TYR A 17 -7.33 -28.27 -7.37
N GLN A 18 -8.35 -28.89 -6.81
CA GLN A 18 -8.30 -30.26 -6.33
C GLN A 18 -9.09 -31.15 -7.28
N HIS A 19 -8.39 -31.99 -8.05
CA HIS A 19 -9.07 -32.89 -8.98
C HIS A 19 -9.79 -34.00 -8.21
N VAL A 20 -11.07 -34.22 -8.54
CA VAL A 20 -11.93 -35.27 -7.96
C VAL A 20 -12.04 -36.40 -8.99
N PRO A 21 -11.23 -37.49 -8.87
CA PRO A 21 -11.02 -38.42 -9.97
C PRO A 21 -12.28 -39.15 -10.45
N PHE A 22 -13.25 -39.38 -9.56
CA PHE A 22 -14.45 -40.15 -9.87
C PHE A 22 -15.51 -39.36 -10.64
N THR A 23 -15.47 -38.03 -10.56
CA THR A 23 -16.45 -37.14 -11.22
C THR A 23 -15.83 -36.35 -12.37
N GLY A 24 -14.49 -36.27 -12.41
CA GLY A 24 -13.76 -35.42 -13.36
C GLY A 24 -13.90 -33.92 -13.07
N LEU A 25 -14.41 -33.57 -11.89
CA LEU A 25 -14.58 -32.18 -11.43
C LEU A 25 -13.33 -31.69 -10.73
N TYR A 26 -13.21 -30.37 -10.63
CA TYR A 26 -12.21 -29.72 -9.79
C TYR A 26 -12.88 -29.00 -8.63
N HIS A 27 -12.48 -29.33 -7.41
CA HIS A 27 -12.85 -28.58 -6.22
C HIS A 27 -11.94 -27.36 -6.09
N VAL A 28 -12.54 -26.16 -6.09
CA VAL A 28 -11.82 -24.87 -6.10
C VAL A 28 -12.41 -23.96 -5.05
N GLY A 29 -11.86 -24.03 -3.84
CA GLY A 29 -12.19 -23.12 -2.75
C GLY A 29 -13.68 -23.12 -2.38
N ALA A 30 -14.48 -22.22 -2.97
CA ALA A 30 -15.90 -22.08 -2.70
C ALA A 30 -16.82 -22.83 -3.68
N ARG A 31 -16.28 -23.35 -4.79
CA ARG A 31 -17.07 -23.91 -5.90
C ARG A 31 -16.44 -25.17 -6.51
N GLU A 32 -17.26 -25.93 -7.21
CA GLU A 32 -16.88 -27.07 -8.05
C GLU A 32 -16.89 -26.62 -9.53
N TYR A 33 -15.79 -26.85 -10.21
CA TYR A 33 -15.61 -26.54 -11.63
C TYR A 33 -15.76 -27.80 -12.48
N ASP A 34 -16.60 -27.72 -13.51
CA ASP A 34 -16.69 -28.77 -14.54
C ASP A 34 -15.88 -28.35 -15.77
N PRO A 35 -14.73 -29.00 -16.03
CA PRO A 35 -13.88 -28.68 -17.17
C PRO A 35 -14.53 -29.03 -18.52
N ARG A 36 -15.50 -29.96 -18.55
CA ARG A 36 -16.16 -30.41 -19.78
C ARG A 36 -17.14 -29.36 -20.33
N THR A 37 -17.75 -28.60 -19.42
CA THR A 37 -18.69 -27.53 -19.76
C THR A 37 -18.07 -26.14 -19.57
N ALA A 38 -16.84 -26.07 -19.04
CA ALA A 38 -16.10 -24.84 -18.72
C ALA A 38 -16.87 -23.88 -17.80
N ARG A 39 -17.57 -24.41 -16.79
CA ARG A 39 -18.46 -23.64 -15.91
C ARG A 39 -18.37 -24.05 -14.45
N TRP A 40 -18.78 -23.14 -13.57
CA TRP A 40 -19.07 -23.46 -12.18
C TRP A 40 -20.39 -24.22 -12.06
N LEU A 41 -20.44 -25.21 -11.19
CA LEU A 41 -21.67 -25.96 -10.90
C LEU A 41 -22.56 -25.22 -9.89
N GLN A 42 -21.96 -24.42 -8.99
CA GLN A 42 -22.66 -23.57 -8.05
C GLN A 42 -22.68 -22.12 -8.51
N ARG A 43 -23.76 -21.43 -8.13
CA ARG A 43 -23.88 -19.98 -8.25
C ARG A 43 -22.76 -19.28 -7.48
N ASP A 44 -22.17 -18.24 -8.06
CA ASP A 44 -21.20 -17.36 -7.38
C ASP A 44 -21.78 -16.82 -6.06
N PRO A 45 -21.18 -17.12 -4.89
CA PRO A 45 -21.61 -16.60 -3.60
C PRO A 45 -21.60 -15.08 -3.48
N ILE A 46 -20.75 -14.36 -4.23
CA ILE A 46 -20.76 -12.89 -4.29
C ILE A 46 -21.95 -12.40 -5.14
N GLY A 47 -22.47 -13.26 -6.02
CA GLY A 47 -23.56 -12.94 -6.93
C GLY A 47 -23.16 -11.87 -7.94
N ILE A 48 -24.11 -11.03 -8.32
CA ILE A 48 -23.88 -9.95 -9.30
C ILE A 48 -22.93 -8.86 -8.78
N ALA A 49 -22.72 -8.78 -7.45
CA ALA A 49 -21.77 -7.85 -6.84
C ALA A 49 -20.30 -8.20 -7.16
N SER A 50 -20.04 -9.38 -7.74
CA SER A 50 -18.75 -9.74 -8.33
C SER A 50 -18.40 -8.90 -9.57
N GLY A 51 -19.39 -8.16 -10.08
CA GLY A 51 -19.37 -7.44 -11.34
C GLY A 51 -19.96 -8.25 -12.49
N ASP A 52 -19.96 -9.61 -12.42
CA ASP A 52 -20.41 -10.46 -13.54
C ASP A 52 -21.90 -10.81 -13.40
N PRO A 53 -22.75 -10.47 -14.38
CA PRO A 53 -24.14 -10.89 -14.36
C PRO A 53 -24.29 -12.42 -14.51
N ASN A 54 -23.32 -13.11 -15.12
CA ASN A 54 -23.33 -14.56 -15.23
C ASN A 54 -22.61 -15.21 -14.05
N VAL A 55 -23.38 -15.51 -13.01
CA VAL A 55 -22.95 -16.14 -11.76
C VAL A 55 -22.43 -17.59 -11.87
N TYR A 56 -22.35 -18.16 -13.07
CA TYR A 56 -21.79 -19.50 -13.32
C TYR A 56 -20.55 -19.48 -14.25
N ARG A 57 -20.14 -18.30 -14.71
CA ARG A 57 -19.04 -18.15 -15.67
C ARG A 57 -17.70 -18.43 -15.00
N TYR A 58 -16.87 -19.24 -15.66
CA TYR A 58 -15.49 -19.44 -15.25
C TYR A 58 -14.56 -18.50 -16.01
N CYS A 59 -13.70 -17.79 -15.28
CA CYS A 59 -12.61 -16.96 -15.82
C CYS A 59 -13.00 -16.09 -17.02
N LEU A 60 -14.21 -15.52 -17.04
CA LEU A 60 -14.69 -14.67 -18.14
C LEU A 60 -14.70 -15.29 -19.53
N ASN A 61 -14.65 -16.62 -19.62
CA ASN A 61 -14.37 -17.37 -20.85
C ASN A 61 -12.95 -17.14 -21.41
N ASP A 62 -12.02 -16.62 -20.61
CA ASP A 62 -10.60 -16.42 -20.90
C ASP A 62 -9.73 -17.14 -19.85
N ALA A 63 -9.88 -18.47 -19.80
CA ALA A 63 -9.13 -19.35 -18.89
C ALA A 63 -7.62 -19.45 -19.21
N VAL A 64 -7.18 -18.87 -20.32
CA VAL A 64 -5.76 -18.81 -20.70
C VAL A 64 -5.06 -17.69 -19.92
N ASN A 65 -5.70 -16.52 -19.82
CA ASN A 65 -5.11 -15.36 -19.15
C ASN A 65 -5.57 -15.22 -17.69
N LEU A 66 -6.72 -15.80 -17.35
CA LEU A 66 -7.34 -15.66 -16.04
C LEU A 66 -7.37 -16.98 -15.26
N ALA A 67 -7.34 -16.82 -13.94
CA ALA A 67 -7.56 -17.90 -13.00
C ALA A 67 -8.62 -17.46 -11.99
N ASP A 68 -9.26 -18.44 -11.35
CA ASP A 68 -10.12 -18.21 -10.20
C ASP A 68 -9.68 -19.15 -9.05
N PRO A 69 -8.55 -18.83 -8.39
CA PRO A 69 -7.87 -19.74 -7.46
C PRO A 69 -8.67 -20.15 -6.23
N ASP A 70 -9.76 -19.44 -5.93
CA ASP A 70 -10.57 -19.63 -4.74
C ASP A 70 -12.06 -19.83 -5.03
N GLY A 71 -12.42 -19.86 -6.32
CA GLY A 71 -13.79 -19.95 -6.78
C GLY A 71 -14.61 -18.70 -6.43
N LEU A 72 -14.00 -17.52 -6.30
CA LEU A 72 -14.64 -16.22 -6.00
C LEU A 72 -13.93 -15.02 -6.66
N SER A 73 -12.76 -15.22 -7.27
CA SER A 73 -11.83 -14.17 -7.66
C SER A 73 -11.34 -14.38 -9.09
N GLN A 74 -12.26 -14.29 -10.05
CA GLN A 74 -11.91 -14.20 -11.47
C GLN A 74 -10.97 -12.99 -11.66
N GLY A 75 -9.74 -13.24 -12.10
CA GLY A 75 -8.74 -12.20 -12.32
C GLY A 75 -7.48 -12.74 -12.99
N PRO A 76 -6.52 -11.86 -13.31
CA PRO A 76 -5.26 -12.23 -13.96
C PRO A 76 -4.57 -13.40 -13.25
N SER A 77 -4.14 -14.41 -14.01
CA SER A 77 -3.37 -15.55 -13.48
C SER A 77 -2.01 -15.12 -12.93
N GLY A 78 -1.70 -15.45 -11.66
CA GLY A 78 -0.43 -15.11 -11.01
C GLY A 78 -0.50 -15.06 -9.49
N PRO A 79 0.65 -14.96 -8.80
CA PRO A 79 0.67 -14.84 -7.35
C PRO A 79 0.01 -13.54 -6.90
N ARG A 80 -0.76 -13.61 -5.82
CA ARG A 80 -1.32 -12.45 -5.13
C ARG A 80 -0.39 -12.10 -3.98
N GLN A 81 0.13 -10.89 -3.99
CA GLN A 81 1.15 -10.47 -3.04
C GLN A 81 0.64 -9.38 -2.12
N VAL A 82 0.94 -9.52 -0.83
CA VAL A 82 0.65 -8.49 0.17
C VAL A 82 1.78 -7.46 0.11
N THR A 83 1.42 -6.21 -0.12
CA THR A 83 2.41 -5.14 -0.33
C THR A 83 2.34 -4.14 0.81
N ARG A 84 3.46 -3.86 1.46
CA ARG A 84 3.57 -2.77 2.43
C ARG A 84 4.20 -1.55 1.80
N VAL A 85 3.73 -0.38 2.19
CA VAL A 85 4.30 0.89 1.81
C VAL A 85 4.71 1.65 3.06
N VAL A 86 5.94 2.15 3.06
CA VAL A 86 6.49 2.98 4.13
C VAL A 86 6.87 4.32 3.55
N ILE A 87 6.34 5.40 4.11
CA ILE A 87 6.70 6.77 3.77
C ILE A 87 7.31 7.44 4.98
N MET A 88 8.42 8.15 4.79
CA MET A 88 9.07 8.93 5.82
C MET A 88 9.39 10.34 5.31
N ALA A 89 9.23 11.32 6.20
CA ALA A 89 9.77 12.66 6.04
C ALA A 89 10.87 12.84 7.10
N PHE A 90 12.04 13.35 6.73
CA PHE A 90 13.17 13.51 7.63
C PHE A 90 14.04 14.72 7.25
N ILE A 91 14.64 15.36 8.25
CA ILE A 91 15.56 16.48 8.07
C ILE A 91 16.97 15.91 7.81
N PRO A 92 17.56 16.11 6.62
CA PRO A 92 18.87 15.54 6.29
C PRO A 92 20.02 16.15 7.11
N TYR A 93 19.83 17.37 7.62
CA TYR A 93 20.81 18.09 8.44
C TYR A 93 20.79 17.62 9.91
N ASN A 94 21.91 17.80 10.62
CA ASN A 94 21.99 17.54 12.06
C ASN A 94 21.16 18.53 12.89
N GLN A 95 20.95 19.73 12.37
CA GLN A 95 20.17 20.78 13.03
C GLN A 95 19.58 21.76 12.00
N VAL A 96 18.53 22.44 12.41
CA VAL A 96 17.87 23.50 11.63
C VAL A 96 17.44 24.66 12.53
N TYR A 97 17.21 25.82 11.92
CA TYR A 97 16.76 27.01 12.62
C TYR A 97 15.31 27.32 12.24
N ALA A 98 14.46 27.58 13.24
CA ALA A 98 13.09 28.00 13.00
C ALA A 98 13.08 29.40 12.37
N PRO A 99 12.43 29.59 11.21
CA PRO A 99 12.59 30.79 10.38
C PRO A 99 12.11 32.09 11.03
N LEU A 100 11.18 32.04 11.99
CA LEU A 100 10.61 33.23 12.63
C LEU A 100 11.22 33.56 13.99
N THR A 101 11.81 32.58 14.66
CA THR A 101 12.31 32.74 16.04
C THR A 101 13.82 32.59 16.16
N GLY A 102 14.49 32.04 15.15
CA GLY A 102 15.91 31.69 15.22
C GLY A 102 16.21 30.52 16.16
N ARG A 103 15.19 29.92 16.80
CA ARG A 103 15.36 28.79 17.73
C ARG A 103 15.95 27.58 16.98
N ARG A 104 16.90 26.89 17.62
CA ARG A 104 17.65 25.80 17.02
C ARG A 104 17.01 24.46 17.35
N PHE A 105 16.82 23.61 16.35
CA PHE A 105 16.19 22.29 16.50
C PHE A 105 17.07 21.19 15.95
N LYS A 106 17.08 20.06 16.64
CA LYS A 106 17.76 18.85 16.17
C LYS A 106 17.10 18.32 14.90
N GLY A 107 17.89 18.06 13.87
CA GLY A 107 17.48 17.35 12.66
C GLY A 107 17.74 15.85 12.76
N ASP A 108 17.44 15.11 11.69
CA ASP A 108 17.64 13.65 11.67
C ASP A 108 19.07 13.27 11.26
N GLY A 109 19.81 14.17 10.59
CA GLY A 109 21.24 14.01 10.31
C GLY A 109 21.59 12.77 9.50
N ARG A 110 20.72 12.38 8.56
CA ARG A 110 20.80 11.11 7.84
C ARG A 110 20.49 11.24 6.36
N GLY A 111 20.89 10.22 5.61
CA GLY A 111 20.42 9.97 4.23
C GLY A 111 19.18 9.07 4.17
N PHE A 112 18.82 8.69 2.95
CA PHE A 112 17.71 7.79 2.65
C PHE A 112 17.97 6.38 3.19
N ASN A 113 17.02 5.85 3.97
CA ASN A 113 17.13 4.52 4.56
C ASN A 113 15.74 3.97 4.94
N PRO A 114 15.30 2.83 4.37
CA PRO A 114 13.99 2.25 4.65
C PRO A 114 13.81 1.80 6.11
N TYR A 115 14.90 1.57 6.84
CA TYR A 115 14.90 1.11 8.23
C TYR A 115 15.18 2.24 9.24
N ALA A 116 15.18 3.50 8.80
CA ALA A 116 15.49 4.63 9.67
C ALA A 116 14.55 4.69 10.89
N LYS A 117 15.16 4.89 12.07
CA LYS A 117 14.47 5.11 13.34
C LYS A 117 14.23 6.59 13.65
N SER A 118 14.98 7.48 12.98
CA SER A 118 14.81 8.94 13.09
C SER A 118 14.03 9.46 11.90
N TYR A 119 12.97 10.21 12.16
CA TYR A 119 12.11 10.82 11.16
C TYR A 119 11.34 11.97 11.78
N ARG A 120 10.86 12.91 10.97
CA ARG A 120 9.84 13.90 11.38
C ARG A 120 8.44 13.30 11.32
N MET A 121 8.18 12.48 10.31
CA MET A 121 6.91 11.78 10.14
C MET A 121 7.16 10.41 9.47
N LYS A 122 6.45 9.39 9.92
CA LYS A 122 6.47 8.05 9.34
C LYS A 122 5.03 7.54 9.21
N LEU A 123 4.70 7.05 8.02
CA LEU A 123 3.43 6.41 7.74
C LEU A 123 3.67 5.04 7.11
N GLN A 124 2.88 4.06 7.53
CA GLN A 124 2.95 2.69 7.05
C GLN A 124 1.55 2.14 6.84
N PHE A 125 1.32 1.52 5.69
CA PHE A 125 0.11 0.76 5.42
C PHE A 125 0.45 -0.51 4.65
N ARG A 126 -0.49 -1.44 4.67
CA ARG A 126 -0.44 -2.71 3.96
C ARG A 126 -1.62 -2.80 3.01
N PHE A 127 -1.35 -3.15 1.77
CA PHE A 127 -2.34 -3.49 0.78
C PHE A 127 -2.48 -5.01 0.70
N GLU A 128 -3.70 -5.48 0.82
CA GLU A 128 -4.07 -6.86 0.54
C GLU A 128 -4.85 -6.91 -0.78
N PRO A 129 -4.34 -7.63 -1.79
CA PRO A 129 -5.07 -7.83 -3.03
C PRO A 129 -6.33 -8.66 -2.78
N ARG A 130 -7.22 -8.68 -3.77
CA ARG A 130 -8.48 -9.44 -3.71
C ARG A 130 -8.21 -10.91 -3.34
N SER A 131 -8.96 -11.45 -2.39
CA SER A 131 -8.86 -12.85 -1.97
C SER A 131 -10.24 -13.48 -1.80
N LYS A 132 -10.30 -14.74 -1.33
CA LYS A 132 -11.51 -15.57 -1.27
C LYS A 132 -12.64 -14.86 -0.52
N GLY A 133 -13.60 -14.33 -1.26
CA GLY A 133 -14.80 -13.67 -0.73
C GLY A 133 -14.57 -12.25 -0.19
N ALA A 134 -13.39 -11.67 -0.42
CA ALA A 134 -13.02 -10.35 0.06
C ALA A 134 -12.53 -9.45 -1.09
N LEU A 135 -13.06 -8.23 -1.17
CA LEU A 135 -12.53 -7.17 -2.03
C LEU A 135 -11.12 -6.78 -1.57
N PRO A 136 -10.28 -6.17 -2.44
CA PRO A 136 -9.01 -5.62 -2.02
C PRO A 136 -9.19 -4.61 -0.89
N GLN A 137 -8.25 -4.60 0.05
CA GLN A 137 -8.29 -3.69 1.18
C GLN A 137 -6.92 -3.07 1.45
N ALA A 138 -6.92 -1.85 1.97
CA ALA A 138 -5.74 -1.22 2.52
C ALA A 138 -5.92 -1.03 4.04
N ILE A 139 -4.89 -1.37 4.80
CA ILE A 139 -4.89 -1.38 6.26
C ILE A 139 -3.76 -0.47 6.73
N LEU A 140 -4.10 0.56 7.49
CA LEU A 140 -3.11 1.41 8.13
C LEU A 140 -2.40 0.63 9.25
N GLU A 141 -1.08 0.53 9.17
CA GLU A 141 -0.25 -0.11 10.20
C GLU A 141 0.37 0.92 11.16
N GLY A 142 0.53 2.17 10.73
CA GLY A 142 0.90 3.24 11.65
C GLY A 142 1.09 4.62 11.01
N CYS A 143 0.84 5.66 11.80
CA CYS A 143 1.20 7.05 11.48
C CYS A 143 1.80 7.67 12.75
N LYS A 144 3.08 8.06 12.70
CA LYS A 144 3.82 8.58 13.86
C LYS A 144 4.65 9.79 13.45
N THR A 145 4.86 10.71 14.38
CA THR A 145 5.85 11.78 14.27
C THR A 145 7.10 11.44 15.07
N GLY A 146 8.22 12.07 14.74
CA GLY A 146 9.38 12.07 15.63
C GLY A 146 9.23 13.07 16.77
N VAL A 147 10.10 12.92 17.77
CA VAL A 147 10.22 13.92 18.84
C VAL A 147 10.95 15.14 18.29
N THR A 148 10.37 16.33 18.53
CA THR A 148 11.04 17.61 18.31
C THR A 148 11.91 17.89 19.52
N MET A 149 13.17 18.21 19.29
CA MET A 149 14.14 18.59 20.33
C MET A 149 14.70 19.95 20.00
N GLU A 150 14.53 20.90 20.90
CA GLU A 150 15.19 22.21 20.84
C GLU A 150 16.60 22.12 21.42
N LEU A 151 17.53 22.86 20.84
CA LEU A 151 18.92 22.92 21.24
C LEU A 151 19.28 24.32 21.76
N ASP A 152 20.12 24.41 22.79
CA ASP A 152 20.79 25.65 23.19
C ASP A 152 21.91 26.04 22.22
N GLU A 153 22.82 26.96 22.58
CA GLU A 153 23.99 27.36 21.78
C GLU A 153 25.11 26.32 21.75
N ALA A 154 25.26 25.52 22.82
CA ALA A 154 26.25 24.44 22.92
C ALA A 154 25.85 23.16 22.16
N GLY A 155 24.57 23.02 21.80
CA GLY A 155 24.03 21.88 21.06
C GLY A 155 23.35 20.86 21.98
N GLN A 156 23.15 21.21 23.25
CA GLN A 156 22.47 20.39 24.22
C GLN A 156 20.96 20.54 24.08
N VAL A 157 20.23 19.44 24.26
CA VAL A 157 18.76 19.44 24.23
C VAL A 157 18.22 20.16 25.46
N ILE A 158 17.46 21.23 25.24
CA ILE A 158 16.85 22.04 26.32
C ILE A 158 15.34 21.83 26.45
N ASP A 159 14.67 21.37 25.39
CA ASP A 159 13.25 21.06 25.43
C ASP A 159 12.91 19.94 24.43
N LYS A 160 11.85 19.19 24.70
CA LYS A 160 11.35 18.12 23.84
C LYS A 160 9.83 18.03 23.87
N ALA A 161 9.23 17.92 22.69
CA ALA A 161 7.82 17.59 22.57
C ALA A 161 7.54 16.81 21.29
N GLN A 162 6.45 16.05 21.28
CA GLN A 162 6.00 15.28 20.14
C GLN A 162 4.62 15.76 19.72
N TYR A 163 4.42 15.93 18.42
CA TYR A 163 3.15 16.38 17.86
C TYR A 163 2.30 15.17 17.46
N ASN A 164 1.02 15.12 17.81
CA ASN A 164 0.11 14.12 17.25
C ASN A 164 -0.31 14.56 15.84
N PRO A 165 0.11 13.86 14.76
CA PRO A 165 -0.16 14.30 13.41
C PRO A 165 -1.67 14.32 13.12
N SER A 166 -2.13 15.35 12.39
CA SER A 166 -3.46 15.31 11.78
C SER A 166 -3.36 14.42 10.55
N PHE A 167 -4.23 13.41 10.44
CA PHE A 167 -4.07 12.35 9.45
C PHE A 167 -5.42 11.85 8.91
N LYS A 168 -5.43 11.51 7.61
CA LYS A 168 -6.54 10.84 6.93
C LYS A 168 -6.01 9.66 6.11
N PHE A 169 -6.68 8.52 6.22
CA PHE A 169 -6.46 7.33 5.41
C PHE A 169 -7.75 6.94 4.72
N GLY A 170 -7.67 6.51 3.47
CA GLY A 170 -8.79 5.88 2.80
C GLY A 170 -8.31 5.08 1.61
N TYR A 171 -9.17 4.20 1.12
CA TYR A 171 -8.94 3.54 -0.16
C TYR A 171 -10.23 3.40 -0.93
N THR A 172 -10.11 3.29 -2.26
CA THR A 172 -11.23 3.08 -3.16
C THR A 172 -10.81 2.10 -4.23
N TYR A 173 -11.56 1.02 -4.36
CA TYR A 173 -11.42 0.09 -5.47
C TYR A 173 -12.30 0.54 -6.64
N VAL A 174 -11.69 0.69 -7.82
CA VAL A 174 -12.38 1.06 -9.06
C VAL A 174 -12.25 -0.08 -10.04
N GLN A 175 -13.38 -0.69 -10.39
CA GLN A 175 -13.44 -1.73 -11.41
C GLN A 175 -13.31 -1.10 -12.81
N SER A 176 -12.53 -1.72 -13.70
CA SER A 176 -12.43 -1.29 -15.09
C SER A 176 -13.74 -1.55 -15.84
N SER A 177 -14.23 -0.56 -16.57
CA SER A 177 -15.46 -0.68 -17.36
C SER A 177 -15.33 -1.84 -18.36
N GLY A 178 -16.35 -2.71 -18.41
CA GLY A 178 -16.41 -3.84 -19.34
C GLY A 178 -15.44 -4.99 -19.06
N SER A 179 -14.58 -4.91 -18.03
CA SER A 179 -13.60 -5.94 -17.70
C SER A 179 -13.83 -6.45 -16.28
N LEU A 180 -14.48 -7.61 -16.20
CA LEU A 180 -14.82 -8.27 -14.94
C LEU A 180 -13.53 -8.69 -14.20
N GLY A 181 -13.43 -8.47 -12.89
CA GLY A 181 -12.22 -8.88 -12.17
C GLY A 181 -10.92 -8.09 -12.48
N PHE A 182 -11.02 -7.02 -13.27
CA PHE A 182 -9.94 -6.05 -13.49
C PHE A 182 -10.30 -4.71 -12.84
N GLY A 183 -9.31 -4.06 -12.24
CA GLY A 183 -9.51 -2.79 -11.56
C GLY A 183 -8.23 -2.32 -10.87
N ASN A 184 -8.27 -1.10 -10.35
CA ASN A 184 -7.19 -0.55 -9.53
C ASN A 184 -7.73 -0.15 -8.17
N THR A 185 -6.91 -0.32 -7.14
CA THR A 185 -7.18 0.26 -5.82
C THR A 185 -6.35 1.52 -5.65
N TYR A 186 -7.01 2.61 -5.30
CA TYR A 186 -6.41 3.89 -4.99
C TYR A 186 -6.37 4.02 -3.47
N VAL A 187 -5.18 4.03 -2.89
CA VAL A 187 -4.95 4.19 -1.45
C VAL A 187 -4.47 5.60 -1.20
N SER A 188 -5.33 6.42 -0.61
CA SER A 188 -5.09 7.84 -0.37
C SER A 188 -4.73 8.10 1.09
N LEU A 189 -3.72 8.92 1.31
CA LEU A 189 -3.28 9.35 2.62
C LEU A 189 -2.96 10.84 2.63
N ALA A 190 -3.34 11.51 3.70
CA ALA A 190 -2.99 12.89 3.95
C ALA A 190 -2.48 13.03 5.38
N ALA A 191 -1.32 13.64 5.58
CA ALA A 191 -0.74 13.84 6.91
C ALA A 191 -0.16 15.24 7.05
N LYS A 192 -0.38 15.85 8.21
CA LYS A 192 0.10 17.20 8.59
C LYS A 192 0.69 17.19 10.00
N ALA A 193 1.88 17.75 10.16
CA ALA A 193 2.54 17.89 11.45
C ALA A 193 3.28 19.23 11.58
N SER A 194 3.00 19.97 12.66
CA SER A 194 3.68 21.24 12.99
C SER A 194 4.70 21.04 14.12
N ASN A 195 5.63 21.99 14.29
CA ASN A 195 6.49 22.01 15.46
C ASN A 195 5.65 22.29 16.73
N PRO A 196 5.64 21.39 17.75
CA PRO A 196 4.86 21.59 18.97
C PRO A 196 5.46 22.64 19.93
N LEU A 197 6.75 22.96 19.80
CA LEU A 197 7.49 23.86 20.70
C LEU A 197 7.46 25.33 20.27
N VAL A 198 7.00 25.64 19.05
CA VAL A 198 6.94 27.02 18.51
C VAL A 198 5.54 27.29 17.95
N LYS A 199 4.96 28.44 18.30
CA LYS A 199 3.68 28.89 17.75
C LYS A 199 3.77 30.38 17.33
N PRO A 200 3.30 30.75 16.12
CA PRO A 200 2.88 29.86 15.02
C PRO A 200 4.08 29.12 14.42
N SER A 201 3.86 27.91 13.90
CA SER A 201 4.88 27.15 13.18
C SER A 201 4.30 26.54 11.90
N PRO A 202 5.03 26.63 10.78
CA PRO A 202 4.57 25.99 9.55
C PRO A 202 4.57 24.47 9.70
N ALA A 203 3.75 23.79 8.90
CA ALA A 203 3.55 22.35 8.99
C ALA A 203 4.25 21.63 7.85
N ILE A 204 4.77 20.43 8.14
CA ILE A 204 5.11 19.44 7.13
C ILE A 204 3.80 18.82 6.66
N MET A 205 3.57 18.78 5.35
CA MET A 205 2.37 18.20 4.75
C MET A 205 2.74 17.21 3.64
N MET A 206 1.96 16.13 3.55
CA MET A 206 1.95 15.23 2.42
C MET A 206 0.53 14.77 2.12
N LEU A 207 0.22 14.64 0.84
CA LEU A 207 -0.97 14.04 0.28
C LEU A 207 -0.51 13.07 -0.81
N PHE A 208 -0.71 11.77 -0.63
CA PHE A 208 -0.34 10.78 -1.63
C PHE A 208 -1.48 9.82 -1.92
N THR A 209 -1.59 9.41 -3.17
CA THR A 209 -2.44 8.32 -3.62
C THR A 209 -1.57 7.26 -4.30
N PHE A 210 -1.51 6.09 -3.70
CA PHE A 210 -0.83 4.91 -4.23
C PHE A 210 -1.83 4.08 -5.03
N ILE A 211 -1.43 3.64 -6.22
CA ILE A 211 -2.30 2.91 -7.15
C ILE A 211 -1.80 1.49 -7.23
N PHE A 212 -2.65 0.54 -6.84
CA PHE A 212 -2.38 -0.89 -6.89
C PHE A 212 -3.23 -1.56 -7.95
N ASP A 213 -2.67 -2.57 -8.61
CA ASP A 213 -3.46 -3.47 -9.43
C ASP A 213 -4.16 -4.56 -8.60
N VAL A 214 -4.93 -5.41 -9.27
CA VAL A 214 -5.66 -6.53 -8.64
C VAL A 214 -4.76 -7.64 -8.07
N ARG A 215 -3.48 -7.70 -8.45
CA ARG A 215 -2.52 -8.72 -7.98
C ARG A 215 -1.78 -8.29 -6.72
N GLY A 216 -1.76 -7.00 -6.41
CA GLY A 216 -1.01 -6.45 -5.29
C GLY A 216 0.16 -5.56 -5.69
N ASN A 217 0.42 -5.39 -6.99
CA ASN A 217 1.57 -4.62 -7.46
C ASN A 217 1.31 -3.12 -7.30
N LEU A 218 2.30 -2.38 -6.79
CA LEU A 218 2.26 -0.92 -6.80
C LEU A 218 2.63 -0.38 -8.19
N ILE A 219 1.62 0.12 -8.92
CA ILE A 219 1.73 0.53 -10.32
C ILE A 219 1.74 2.05 -10.51
N GLY A 220 1.46 2.83 -9.47
CA GLY A 220 1.55 4.28 -9.55
C GLY A 220 1.52 5.00 -8.20
N LEU A 221 1.99 6.24 -8.21
CA LEU A 221 1.96 7.17 -7.10
C LEU A 221 1.67 8.56 -7.67
N ILE A 222 0.67 9.23 -7.10
CA ILE A 222 0.39 10.64 -7.37
C ILE A 222 0.25 11.41 -6.06
N GLY A 223 0.47 12.72 -6.08
CA GLY A 223 0.14 13.58 -4.95
C GLY A 223 1.10 14.74 -4.77
N ASP A 224 1.07 15.35 -3.60
CA ASP A 224 1.77 16.60 -3.29
C ASP A 224 2.40 16.55 -1.90
N HIS A 225 3.53 17.23 -1.72
CA HIS A 225 4.12 17.42 -0.39
C HIS A 225 4.87 18.76 -0.26
N THR A 226 5.17 19.15 0.97
CA THR A 226 5.97 20.37 1.22
C THR A 226 7.39 20.23 0.68
N LYS A 227 7.98 21.33 0.19
CA LYS A 227 9.37 21.37 -0.32
C LYS A 227 10.45 21.10 0.71
N PHE A 228 10.10 21.03 1.98
CA PHE A 228 10.98 20.62 3.06
C PHE A 228 10.16 19.77 4.03
N PRO A 229 10.72 18.75 4.70
CA PRO A 229 12.10 18.29 4.65
C PRO A 229 12.30 17.30 3.48
N SER A 230 13.22 16.34 3.58
CA SER A 230 13.35 15.26 2.59
C SER A 230 12.23 14.23 2.76
N PHE A 231 11.78 13.62 1.67
CA PHE A 231 10.75 12.59 1.66
C PHE A 231 11.26 11.31 1.01
N GLU A 232 10.82 10.16 1.50
CA GLU A 232 11.15 8.85 0.93
C GLU A 232 9.96 7.91 1.03
N ALA A 233 9.73 7.10 0.00
CA ALA A 233 8.73 6.05 0.00
C ALA A 233 9.29 4.74 -0.55
N TYR A 234 8.99 3.65 0.14
CA TYR A 234 9.45 2.30 -0.19
C TYR A 234 8.25 1.36 -0.30
N GLU A 235 8.31 0.48 -1.29
CA GLU A 235 7.50 -0.71 -1.41
C GLU A 235 8.24 -1.87 -0.75
N ILE A 236 7.52 -2.70 0.00
CA ILE A 236 8.02 -3.91 0.64
C ILE A 236 7.08 -5.05 0.26
N VAL A 237 7.59 -6.04 -0.45
CA VAL A 237 6.88 -7.27 -0.83
C VAL A 237 7.70 -8.42 -0.29
N ASP A 238 7.10 -9.19 0.63
CA ASP A 238 7.82 -10.18 1.44
C ASP A 238 9.07 -9.55 2.09
N ASP A 239 10.27 -10.03 1.75
CA ASP A 239 11.55 -9.50 2.24
C ASP A 239 12.24 -8.52 1.26
N HIS A 240 11.63 -8.26 0.10
CA HIS A 240 12.20 -7.39 -0.92
C HIS A 240 11.75 -5.95 -0.74
N ILE A 241 12.71 -5.03 -0.67
CA ILE A 241 12.45 -3.59 -0.54
C ILE A 241 12.84 -2.86 -1.82
N THR A 242 11.90 -2.10 -2.36
CA THR A 242 12.10 -1.26 -3.54
C THR A 242 11.84 0.20 -3.21
N ARG A 243 12.82 1.07 -3.50
CA ARG A 243 12.64 2.52 -3.36
C ARG A 243 11.77 3.05 -4.50
N LYS A 244 10.61 3.63 -4.17
CA LYS A 244 9.64 4.12 -5.16
C LYS A 244 9.72 5.63 -5.34
N TYR A 245 9.97 6.36 -4.26
CA TYR A 245 10.05 7.82 -4.32
C TYR A 245 11.11 8.35 -3.38
N VAL A 246 11.81 9.39 -3.82
CA VAL A 246 12.65 10.25 -2.99
C VAL A 246 12.52 11.69 -3.43
N TYR A 247 12.54 12.58 -2.45
CA TYR A 247 12.75 14.00 -2.62
C TYR A 247 13.91 14.40 -1.71
N ASP A 248 15.01 14.85 -2.29
CA ASP A 248 16.23 15.24 -1.58
C ASP A 248 16.26 16.76 -1.42
N ALA A 249 15.93 17.23 -0.21
CA ALA A 249 15.93 18.66 0.09
C ALA A 249 17.32 19.30 -0.06
N VAL A 250 18.41 18.53 0.10
CA VAL A 250 19.78 19.03 -0.08
C VAL A 250 20.07 19.25 -1.55
N ALA A 251 19.78 18.26 -2.38
CA ALA A 251 19.99 18.35 -3.83
C ALA A 251 19.14 19.44 -4.48
N GLU A 252 17.93 19.65 -3.95
CA GLU A 252 16.98 20.66 -4.44
C GLU A 252 17.22 22.06 -3.85
N GLY A 253 18.19 22.23 -2.95
CA GLY A 253 18.51 23.50 -2.33
C GLY A 253 17.40 24.06 -1.42
N THR A 254 16.53 23.20 -0.89
CA THR A 254 15.41 23.60 -0.04
C THR A 254 15.75 23.54 1.45
N SER A 255 14.95 24.26 2.23
CA SER A 255 15.22 24.54 3.64
C SER A 255 13.93 24.83 4.40
N VAL A 256 14.01 25.00 5.73
CA VAL A 256 12.84 25.29 6.58
C VAL A 256 12.04 26.52 6.11
N ARG A 257 12.68 27.49 5.44
CA ARG A 257 12.00 28.66 4.86
C ARG A 257 10.95 28.28 3.82
N HIS A 258 11.16 27.17 3.11
CA HIS A 258 10.23 26.66 2.10
C HIS A 258 9.00 25.97 2.70
N LEU A 259 8.94 25.79 4.03
CA LEU A 259 7.69 25.45 4.71
C LEU A 259 6.73 26.67 4.82
N ILE A 260 7.24 27.89 4.61
CA ILE A 260 6.44 29.13 4.65
C ILE A 260 6.24 29.69 3.25
N TYR A 261 7.33 29.73 2.46
CA TYR A 261 7.35 30.36 1.15
C TYR A 261 7.85 29.34 0.12
N GLY A 262 6.95 28.58 -0.47
CA GLY A 262 7.30 27.63 -1.52
C GLY A 262 6.06 26.93 -2.08
N PRO A 263 5.97 26.74 -3.40
CA PRO A 263 4.95 25.87 -3.96
C PRO A 263 5.21 24.44 -3.49
N GLU A 264 4.14 23.66 -3.35
CA GLU A 264 4.24 22.23 -3.06
C GLU A 264 4.95 21.49 -4.21
N VAL A 265 5.49 20.32 -3.91
CA VAL A 265 6.08 19.41 -4.89
C VAL A 265 5.02 18.41 -5.31
N SER A 266 4.62 18.45 -6.58
CA SER A 266 3.72 17.46 -7.16
C SER A 266 4.50 16.24 -7.68
N VAL A 267 3.95 15.06 -7.45
CA VAL A 267 4.52 13.77 -7.78
C VAL A 267 3.56 13.05 -8.72
N ILE A 268 4.09 12.55 -9.83
CA ILE A 268 3.41 11.58 -10.70
C ILE A 268 4.45 10.52 -11.08
N LYS A 269 4.21 9.28 -10.63
CA LYS A 269 5.02 8.11 -10.97
C LYS A 269 4.11 6.99 -11.46
N LYS A 270 4.59 6.28 -12.48
CA LYS A 270 3.96 5.09 -13.02
C LYS A 270 5.02 4.02 -13.16
N TRP A 271 4.70 2.81 -12.71
CA TRP A 271 5.56 1.64 -12.82
C TRP A 271 4.90 0.59 -13.72
N PRO A 272 5.69 -0.30 -14.35
CA PRO A 272 5.15 -1.44 -15.07
C PRO A 272 4.26 -2.31 -14.17
N ARG A 273 3.31 -3.00 -14.80
CA ARG A 273 2.48 -4.03 -14.16
C ARG A 273 3.27 -5.34 -14.04
#